data_AF-A0AAV5SLX7-F1
#
_entry.id   AF-A0AAV5SLX7-F1
#
_cell.length_a   1.000
_cell.length_b   1.000
_cell.length_c   1.000
_cell.angle_alpha   90.00
_cell.angle_beta   90.00
_cell.angle_gamma   90.00
#
_symmetry.space_group_name_H-M   'P 1'
#
loop_
_entity.id
_entity.type
_entity.pdbx_description
1 polymer ?
#
loop_
_entity_poly.entity_id
_entity_poly.type
_entity_poly.pdbx_seq_one_letter_code
_entity_poly.pdbx_strand_id
1 'polypeptide(L)'
;SSPLLDDDKLLSVSAPAAFANRLGKVPRWTRKPSGQADDRRVSYEHMLVRYGKLSDCEFMVECAYTTLIFIACIYKSHSDFVHFTEFMPMIKEGKHIHCCCDTRERKVHFIKMNQQFNLDGFLEYGKYLFGLVFTISCPLWERYIGRHAALLVTVLTGVFCSTLLIFSLPTDVLQLVHLMLNLCSAFTMLISMVNISEMLPYHHRFLTVAIYMFATILDDAIAVINLTISISVLSPLLDISSEPF
;
A
#
# COMPACT_ATOMS: atom_id res chain seq x y z
N SER A 1 -6.47 48.04 -39.45
CA SER A 1 -6.19 48.94 -38.31
C SER A 1 -6.58 48.19 -37.05
N SER A 2 -5.62 47.48 -36.46
CA SER A 2 -5.79 46.67 -35.25
C SER A 2 -5.26 47.48 -34.06
N PRO A 3 -5.95 47.55 -32.91
CA PRO A 3 -5.37 48.18 -31.74
C PRO A 3 -4.48 47.17 -30.99
N LEU A 4 -3.24 47.58 -30.75
CA LEU A 4 -2.32 46.99 -29.78
C LEU A 4 -2.90 47.12 -28.37
N LEU A 5 -2.83 46.04 -27.59
CA LEU A 5 -3.03 46.04 -26.15
C LEU A 5 -1.65 46.12 -25.48
N ASP A 6 -1.45 47.16 -24.67
CA ASP A 6 -0.28 47.39 -23.81
C ASP A 6 -0.27 46.38 -22.64
N ASP A 7 0.81 45.58 -22.56
CA ASP A 7 1.01 44.52 -21.55
C ASP A 7 1.80 44.96 -20.29
N ASP A 8 2.06 46.25 -20.08
CA ASP A 8 3.03 46.71 -19.06
C ASP A 8 2.43 47.34 -17.79
N LYS A 9 1.26 46.90 -17.33
CA LYS A 9 0.73 47.34 -16.02
C LYS A 9 0.05 46.22 -15.25
N LEU A 10 0.84 45.32 -14.66
CA LEU A 10 0.43 44.55 -13.49
C LEU A 10 1.69 43.95 -12.85
N LEU A 11 2.22 44.61 -11.81
CA LEU A 11 2.81 44.02 -10.60
C LEU A 11 3.59 45.09 -9.80
N SER A 12 2.84 46.00 -9.17
CA SER A 12 3.32 46.74 -8.00
C SER A 12 2.27 46.67 -6.90
N VAL A 13 2.07 45.46 -6.35
CA VAL A 13 1.28 45.28 -5.14
C VAL A 13 2.13 45.74 -3.96
N SER A 14 2.02 47.04 -3.68
CA SER A 14 2.28 47.57 -2.36
C SER A 14 1.27 46.94 -1.39
N ALA A 15 1.77 46.24 -0.38
CA ALA A 15 0.96 45.68 0.68
C ALA A 15 0.25 46.83 1.44
N PRO A 16 -1.09 46.87 1.50
CA PRO A 16 -1.76 47.88 2.29
C PRO A 16 -1.86 47.41 3.74
N ALA A 17 -1.43 48.28 4.65
CA ALA A 17 -1.69 48.27 6.09
C ALA A 17 -3.20 48.43 6.44
N ALA A 18 -4.08 47.75 5.71
CA ALA A 18 -5.54 47.80 5.85
C ALA A 18 -6.13 46.51 6.44
N PHE A 19 -5.29 45.57 6.90
CA PHE A 19 -5.73 44.27 7.41
C PHE A 19 -6.21 44.30 8.88
N ALA A 20 -5.96 45.38 9.62
CA ALA A 20 -6.28 45.44 11.06
C ALA A 20 -7.74 45.85 11.38
N ASN A 21 -8.45 46.52 10.47
CA ASN A 21 -9.79 47.09 10.75
C ASN A 21 -10.95 46.36 10.05
N ARG A 22 -10.73 45.16 9.48
CA ARG A 22 -11.78 44.30 8.89
C ARG A 22 -12.06 43.02 9.70
N LEU A 23 -11.93 43.06 11.03
CA LEU A 23 -12.58 42.07 11.93
C LEU A 23 -14.10 42.31 12.03
N GLY A 24 -14.72 42.79 10.96
CA GLY A 24 -16.16 42.91 10.80
C GLY A 24 -16.72 41.61 10.27
N LYS A 25 -17.37 40.85 11.16
CA LYS A 25 -18.22 39.68 10.85
C LYS A 25 -17.51 38.58 10.04
N VAL A 26 -16.79 37.72 10.75
CA VAL A 26 -16.59 36.34 10.27
C VAL A 26 -17.98 35.78 9.92
N PRO A 27 -18.24 35.34 8.68
CA PRO A 27 -19.54 34.78 8.32
C PRO A 27 -19.80 33.60 9.26
N ARG A 28 -20.86 33.72 10.06
CA ARG A 28 -21.35 32.62 10.89
C ARG A 28 -21.91 31.59 9.92
N TRP A 29 -21.09 30.63 9.54
CA TRP A 29 -21.51 29.54 8.66
C TRP A 29 -22.64 28.77 9.35
N THR A 30 -23.86 29.02 8.91
CA THR A 30 -25.02 28.21 9.25
C THR A 30 -24.75 26.81 8.74
N ARG A 31 -24.60 25.87 9.68
CA ARG A 31 -24.61 24.43 9.40
C ARG A 31 -25.89 24.15 8.60
N LYS A 32 -25.79 23.97 7.28
CA LYS A 32 -26.92 23.42 6.53
C LYS A 32 -27.23 22.05 7.16
N PRO A 33 -28.50 21.74 7.48
CA PRO A 33 -28.85 20.42 7.96
C PRO A 33 -28.40 19.41 6.92
N SER A 34 -27.68 18.39 7.41
CA SER A 34 -27.13 17.27 6.65
C SER A 34 -28.25 16.40 6.07
N GLY A 35 -28.92 16.90 5.04
CA GLY A 35 -29.90 16.18 4.24
C GLY A 35 -29.51 16.36 2.79
N GLN A 36 -29.04 15.29 2.16
CA GLN A 36 -28.38 15.25 0.85
C GLN A 36 -26.95 15.81 0.85
N ALA A 37 -26.04 14.98 1.35
CA ALA A 37 -24.62 15.06 1.01
C ALA A 37 -24.48 14.87 -0.50
N ASP A 38 -24.30 15.98 -1.21
CA ASP A 38 -23.59 15.97 -2.47
C ASP A 38 -22.15 15.53 -2.10
N ASP A 39 -21.87 14.23 -2.20
CA ASP A 39 -20.56 13.55 -1.98
C ASP A 39 -19.51 13.99 -3.02
N ARG A 40 -19.42 15.30 -3.22
CA ARG A 40 -18.54 15.91 -4.20
C ARG A 40 -17.12 15.84 -3.65
N ARG A 41 -16.33 14.99 -4.31
CA ARG A 41 -14.87 15.11 -4.48
C ARG A 41 -14.38 16.46 -3.98
N VAL A 42 -13.79 16.46 -2.79
CA VAL A 42 -13.25 17.68 -2.17
C VAL A 42 -12.13 18.14 -3.08
N SER A 43 -12.37 19.17 -3.89
CA SER A 43 -11.32 19.75 -4.73
C SER A 43 -10.21 20.30 -3.83
N TYR A 44 -8.99 20.33 -4.34
CA TYR A 44 -7.82 20.95 -3.71
C TYR A 44 -8.13 22.33 -3.09
N GLU A 45 -8.93 23.13 -3.80
CA GLU A 45 -9.41 24.44 -3.38
C GLU A 45 -10.28 24.40 -2.12
N HIS A 46 -11.05 23.33 -1.92
CA HIS A 46 -11.93 23.15 -0.78
C HIS A 46 -11.16 22.68 0.48
N MET A 47 -10.04 21.97 0.31
CA MET A 47 -9.11 21.67 1.42
C MET A 47 -8.34 22.92 1.87
N LEU A 48 -7.87 23.74 0.93
CA LEU A 48 -7.21 25.03 1.17
C LEU A 48 -8.04 25.96 2.07
N VAL A 49 -9.34 26.06 1.80
CA VAL A 49 -10.25 26.94 2.56
C VAL A 49 -10.50 26.43 3.99
N ARG A 50 -10.43 25.12 4.23
CA ARG A 50 -10.84 24.50 5.51
C ARG A 50 -9.71 24.35 6.52
N TYR A 51 -8.48 24.12 6.07
CA TYR A 51 -7.37 23.76 6.96
C TYR A 51 -6.27 24.83 7.09
N GLY A 52 -6.37 25.95 6.38
CA GLY A 52 -5.39 27.04 6.48
C GLY A 52 -4.10 26.71 5.74
N LYS A 53 -3.02 26.33 6.45
CA LYS A 53 -1.73 25.97 5.84
C LYS A 53 -1.80 24.59 5.19
N LEU A 54 -1.89 24.60 3.88
CA LEU A 54 -1.99 23.41 3.04
C LEU A 54 -0.84 22.41 3.25
N SER A 55 0.38 22.92 3.48
CA SER A 55 1.59 22.12 3.65
C SER A 55 1.46 21.08 4.76
N ASP A 56 0.80 21.43 5.86
CA ASP A 56 0.77 20.58 7.05
C ASP A 56 -0.28 19.47 6.88
N CYS A 57 -1.40 19.78 6.21
CA CYS A 57 -2.42 18.79 5.87
C CYS A 57 -1.97 17.87 4.73
N GLU A 58 -1.29 18.38 3.71
CA GLU A 58 -0.69 17.58 2.65
C GLU A 58 0.29 16.58 3.24
N PHE A 59 1.20 17.03 4.11
CA PHE A 59 2.18 16.16 4.74
C PHE A 59 1.52 15.07 5.60
N MET A 60 0.56 15.42 6.46
CA MET A 60 -0.12 14.42 7.30
C MET A 60 -0.88 13.37 6.47
N VAL A 61 -1.52 13.80 5.39
CA VAL A 61 -2.30 12.92 4.53
C VAL A 61 -1.38 12.05 3.66
N GLU A 62 -0.30 12.63 3.12
CA GLU A 62 0.74 11.91 2.38
C GLU A 62 1.41 10.86 3.27
N CYS A 63 1.78 11.21 4.50
CA CYS A 63 2.32 10.27 5.47
C CYS A 63 1.32 9.13 5.74
N ALA A 64 0.04 9.44 5.96
CA ALA A 64 -0.97 8.42 6.25
C ALA A 64 -1.13 7.41 5.09
N TYR A 65 -1.25 7.88 3.84
CA TYR A 65 -1.36 6.97 2.69
C TYR A 65 -0.05 6.23 2.40
N THR A 66 1.09 6.86 2.65
CA THR A 66 2.40 6.19 2.55
C THR A 66 2.51 5.05 3.57
N THR A 67 2.06 5.28 4.80
CA THR A 67 2.00 4.23 5.84
C THR A 67 1.06 3.10 5.43
N LEU A 68 -0.08 3.40 4.80
CA LEU A 68 -0.99 2.36 4.30
C LEU A 68 -0.37 1.54 3.16
N ILE A 69 0.36 2.17 2.24
CA ILE A 69 1.09 1.48 1.19
C ILE A 69 2.13 0.53 1.80
N PHE A 70 2.90 1.02 2.76
CA PHE A 70 3.90 0.24 3.49
C PHE A 70 3.25 -0.99 4.18
N ILE A 71 2.19 -0.77 4.97
CA ILE A 71 1.46 -1.88 5.62
C ILE A 71 0.94 -2.90 4.61
N ALA A 72 0.41 -2.45 3.47
CA ALA A 72 -0.07 -3.35 2.42
C ALA A 72 1.06 -4.15 1.76
N CYS A 73 2.26 -3.57 1.67
CA CYS A 73 3.43 -4.18 1.05
C CYS A 73 4.08 -5.23 1.97
N ILE A 74 4.01 -5.11 3.30
CA ILE A 74 4.56 -6.13 4.25
C ILE A 74 4.15 -7.55 3.85
N TYR A 75 2.85 -7.81 3.71
CA TYR A 75 2.36 -9.14 3.35
C TYR A 75 2.85 -9.58 1.96
N LYS A 76 2.84 -8.67 0.99
CA LYS A 76 3.30 -8.92 -0.37
C LYS A 76 4.79 -9.28 -0.40
N SER A 77 5.64 -8.50 0.26
CA SER A 77 7.08 -8.72 0.35
C SER A 77 7.42 -10.05 1.01
N HIS A 78 6.70 -10.44 2.06
CA HIS A 78 6.84 -11.77 2.66
C HIS A 78 6.46 -12.89 1.68
N SER A 79 5.35 -12.76 0.97
CA SER A 79 4.92 -13.74 -0.05
C SER A 79 5.90 -13.84 -1.21
N ASP A 80 6.35 -12.69 -1.74
CA ASP A 80 7.28 -12.61 -2.86
C ASP A 80 8.65 -13.19 -2.47
N PHE A 81 9.14 -12.91 -1.26
CA PHE A 81 10.39 -13.50 -0.77
C PHE A 81 10.32 -15.03 -0.68
N VAL A 82 9.24 -15.59 -0.12
CA VAL A 82 9.04 -17.05 -0.05
C VAL A 82 9.03 -17.67 -1.44
N HIS A 83 8.35 -17.03 -2.39
CA HIS A 83 8.32 -17.45 -3.77
C HIS A 83 9.73 -17.40 -4.42
N PHE A 84 10.40 -16.25 -4.37
CA PHE A 84 11.72 -16.10 -4.98
C PHE A 84 12.78 -17.02 -4.37
N THR A 85 12.75 -17.26 -3.07
CA THR A 85 13.71 -18.17 -2.41
C THR A 85 13.52 -19.63 -2.80
N GLU A 86 12.32 -20.04 -3.19
CA GLU A 86 12.08 -21.37 -3.75
C GLU A 86 12.64 -21.51 -5.17
N PHE A 87 12.37 -20.51 -6.03
CA PHE A 87 12.73 -20.57 -7.45
C PHE A 87 14.17 -20.14 -7.75
N MET A 88 14.81 -19.34 -6.88
CA MET A 88 16.21 -19.00 -7.07
C MET A 88 17.05 -20.28 -6.98
N PRO A 89 17.81 -20.63 -8.04
CA PRO A 89 18.72 -21.74 -7.96
C PRO A 89 19.78 -21.41 -6.92
N MET A 90 19.63 -21.97 -5.71
CA MET A 90 20.76 -22.08 -4.79
C MET A 90 21.90 -22.73 -5.58
N ILE A 91 23.08 -22.13 -5.49
CA ILE A 91 24.29 -22.49 -6.26
C ILE A 91 24.33 -24.01 -6.40
N LYS A 92 24.10 -24.51 -7.63
CA LYS A 92 23.91 -25.93 -7.89
C LYS A 92 25.15 -26.70 -7.44
N GLU A 93 24.89 -27.77 -6.68
CA GLU A 93 25.85 -28.80 -6.29
C GLU A 93 26.86 -29.10 -7.41
N GLY A 94 28.16 -29.08 -7.09
CA GLY A 94 29.20 -29.59 -7.99
C GLY A 94 30.52 -28.84 -8.04
N LYS A 95 30.61 -27.60 -7.52
CA LYS A 95 31.90 -26.85 -7.50
C LYS A 95 32.53 -26.65 -6.12
N HIS A 96 31.79 -26.89 -5.05
CA HIS A 96 32.30 -26.72 -3.68
C HIS A 96 31.78 -27.84 -2.77
N ILE A 97 32.48 -28.98 -2.79
CA ILE A 97 32.34 -30.01 -1.75
C ILE A 97 32.76 -29.31 -0.44
N HIS A 98 31.86 -29.22 0.55
CA HIS A 98 31.99 -28.47 1.81
C HIS A 98 31.69 -26.96 1.81
N CYS A 99 30.86 -26.45 0.89
CA CYS A 99 30.36 -25.08 1.05
C CYS A 99 29.33 -24.99 2.18
N CYS A 100 29.48 -24.02 3.08
CA CYS A 100 28.55 -23.70 4.17
C CYS A 100 27.11 -23.36 3.70
N CYS A 101 26.91 -23.22 2.37
CA CYS A 101 25.64 -22.94 1.72
C CYS A 101 24.79 -24.20 1.47
N ASP A 102 25.29 -25.38 1.79
CA ASP A 102 24.65 -26.67 1.53
C ASP A 102 23.59 -27.04 2.59
N THR A 103 22.52 -26.25 2.68
CA THR A 103 21.40 -26.55 3.59
C THR A 103 20.21 -27.09 2.82
N ARG A 104 20.31 -28.36 2.41
CA ARG A 104 19.22 -29.14 1.80
C ARG A 104 17.92 -29.02 2.60
N GLU A 105 18.01 -28.95 3.93
CA GLU A 105 16.88 -28.81 4.85
C GLU A 105 16.16 -27.47 4.71
N ARG A 106 16.90 -26.36 4.54
CA ARG A 106 16.33 -25.03 4.33
C ARG A 106 15.53 -24.99 3.01
N LYS A 107 16.04 -25.62 1.95
CA LYS A 107 15.32 -25.74 0.67
C LYS A 107 14.01 -26.51 0.84
N VAL A 108 14.06 -27.66 1.53
CA VAL A 108 12.88 -28.51 1.77
C VAL A 108 11.83 -27.76 2.59
N HIS A 109 12.25 -26.96 3.57
CA HIS A 109 11.35 -26.11 4.34
C HIS A 109 10.65 -25.06 3.47
N PHE A 110 11.39 -24.33 2.62
CA PHE A 110 10.80 -23.35 1.71
C PHE A 110 9.85 -23.97 0.68
N ILE A 111 10.17 -25.15 0.14
CA ILE A 111 9.26 -25.88 -0.77
C ILE A 111 7.96 -26.24 -0.06
N LYS A 112 8.04 -26.79 1.16
CA LYS A 112 6.84 -27.13 1.96
C LYS A 112 6.00 -25.89 2.28
N MET A 113 6.66 -24.78 2.61
CA MET A 113 5.99 -23.51 2.88
C MET A 113 5.32 -22.98 1.61
N ASN A 114 6.01 -23.00 0.46
CA ASN A 114 5.45 -22.56 -0.81
C ASN A 114 4.23 -23.38 -1.26
N GLN A 115 4.19 -24.68 -0.98
CA GLN A 115 3.01 -25.52 -1.22
C GLN A 115 1.77 -25.04 -0.42
N GLN A 116 1.96 -24.34 0.70
CA GLN A 116 0.85 -23.72 1.44
C GLN A 116 0.37 -22.41 0.77
N PHE A 117 1.23 -21.74 0.00
CA PHE A 117 0.94 -20.49 -0.70
C PHE A 117 0.40 -20.69 -2.11
N ASN A 118 0.85 -21.74 -2.81
CA ASN A 118 0.53 -21.97 -4.21
C ASN A 118 -0.63 -22.95 -4.40
N LEU A 119 -1.55 -22.55 -5.28
CA LEU A 119 -2.63 -23.37 -5.80
C LEU A 119 -2.09 -24.09 -7.03
N ASP A 120 -2.09 -25.42 -7.06
CA ASP A 120 -1.60 -26.17 -8.21
C ASP A 120 -2.59 -26.13 -9.40
N GLY A 121 -2.04 -26.01 -10.62
CA GLY A 121 -2.77 -26.27 -11.87
C GLY A 121 -3.75 -25.16 -12.29
N PHE A 122 -4.98 -25.54 -12.64
CA PHE A 122 -5.98 -24.60 -13.20
C PHE A 122 -6.38 -23.48 -12.23
N LEU A 123 -6.31 -23.75 -10.92
CA LEU A 123 -6.65 -22.77 -9.89
C LEU A 123 -5.65 -21.61 -9.81
N GLU A 124 -4.40 -21.83 -10.21
CA GLU A 124 -3.38 -20.78 -10.33
C GLU A 124 -3.81 -19.71 -11.34
N TYR A 125 -4.26 -20.14 -12.52
CA TYR A 125 -4.81 -19.25 -13.54
C TYR A 125 -6.08 -18.53 -13.06
N GLY A 126 -6.93 -19.23 -12.30
CA GLY A 126 -8.11 -18.65 -11.67
C GLY A 126 -7.78 -17.50 -10.72
N LYS A 127 -6.71 -17.64 -9.92
CA LYS A 127 -6.21 -16.58 -9.03
C LYS A 127 -5.77 -15.34 -9.80
N TYR A 128 -5.01 -15.49 -10.88
CA TYR A 128 -4.59 -14.36 -11.71
C TYR A 128 -5.78 -13.69 -12.42
N LEU A 129 -6.70 -14.47 -12.96
CA LEU A 129 -7.90 -13.95 -13.60
C LEU A 129 -8.78 -13.18 -12.61
N PHE A 130 -9.00 -13.74 -11.41
CA PHE A 130 -9.77 -13.07 -10.36
C PHE A 130 -9.09 -11.78 -9.91
N GLY A 131 -7.77 -11.80 -9.70
CA GLY A 131 -6.99 -10.60 -9.38
C GLY A 131 -7.10 -9.51 -10.45
N LEU A 132 -7.07 -9.89 -11.73
CA LEU A 132 -7.23 -8.98 -12.86
C LEU A 132 -8.64 -8.38 -12.91
N VAL A 133 -9.68 -9.22 -12.83
CA VAL A 133 -11.08 -8.77 -12.83
C VAL A 133 -11.34 -7.84 -11.65
N PHE A 134 -10.85 -8.21 -10.47
CA PHE A 134 -10.98 -7.41 -9.26
C PHE A 134 -10.28 -6.06 -9.40
N THR A 135 -9.05 -6.04 -9.93
CA THR A 135 -8.28 -4.81 -10.17
C THR A 135 -8.96 -3.89 -11.18
N ILE A 136 -9.45 -4.43 -12.31
CA ILE A 136 -10.18 -3.65 -13.32
C ILE A 136 -11.50 -3.14 -12.77
N SER A 137 -12.12 -3.87 -11.84
CA SER A 137 -13.34 -3.41 -11.18
C SER A 137 -13.09 -2.24 -10.24
N CYS A 138 -11.88 -2.08 -9.66
CA CYS A 138 -11.58 -1.08 -8.62
C CYS A 138 -12.13 0.34 -8.90
N PRO A 139 -11.95 0.94 -10.09
CA PRO A 139 -12.51 2.27 -10.39
C PRO A 139 -14.04 2.33 -10.31
N LEU A 140 -14.75 1.23 -10.57
CA LEU A 140 -16.20 1.14 -10.39
C LEU A 140 -16.57 1.18 -8.91
N TRP A 141 -15.87 0.43 -8.07
CA TRP A 141 -16.10 0.44 -6.61
C TRP A 141 -15.83 1.82 -6.02
N GLU A 142 -14.75 2.48 -6.45
CA GLU A 142 -14.46 3.86 -6.05
C GLU A 142 -15.60 4.82 -6.38
N ARG A 143 -16.26 4.63 -7.53
CA ARG A 143 -17.36 5.48 -7.98
C ARG A 143 -18.66 5.25 -7.19
N TYR A 144 -18.98 4.00 -6.84
CA TYR A 144 -20.26 3.67 -6.18
C TYR A 144 -20.21 3.80 -4.66
N ILE A 145 -19.12 3.38 -4.02
CA ILE A 145 -19.00 3.32 -2.56
C ILE A 145 -18.25 4.55 -2.02
N GLY A 146 -17.40 5.16 -2.85
CA GLY A 146 -16.46 6.20 -2.44
C GLY A 146 -15.14 5.61 -1.96
N ARG A 147 -14.04 6.32 -2.23
CA ARG A 147 -12.68 5.82 -1.98
C ARG A 147 -12.36 5.57 -0.51
N HIS A 148 -12.80 6.47 0.38
CA HIS A 148 -12.54 6.32 1.81
C HIS A 148 -13.24 5.08 2.39
N ALA A 149 -14.51 4.86 2.03
CA ALA A 149 -15.25 3.69 2.47
C ALA A 149 -14.68 2.40 1.86
N ALA A 150 -14.33 2.42 0.56
CA ALA A 150 -13.71 1.28 -0.10
C ALA A 150 -12.35 0.92 0.54
N LEU A 151 -11.50 1.90 0.83
CA LEU A 151 -10.23 1.72 1.51
C LEU A 151 -10.41 1.16 2.93
N LEU A 152 -11.35 1.73 3.69
CA LEU A 152 -11.64 1.27 5.06
C LEU A 152 -12.10 -0.19 5.08
N VAL A 153 -13.05 -0.55 4.21
CA VAL A 153 -13.54 -1.93 4.08
C VAL A 153 -12.39 -2.86 3.74
N THR A 154 -11.56 -2.49 2.77
CA THR A 154 -10.42 -3.30 2.34
C THR A 154 -9.41 -3.51 3.45
N VAL A 155 -9.06 -2.46 4.21
CA VAL A 155 -8.13 -2.55 5.34
C VAL A 155 -8.72 -3.42 6.46
N LEU A 156 -10.00 -3.26 6.79
CA LEU A 156 -10.66 -4.09 7.80
C LEU A 156 -10.72 -5.57 7.40
N THR A 157 -11.04 -5.86 6.13
CA THR A 157 -10.99 -7.21 5.58
C THR A 157 -9.57 -7.77 5.62
N GLY A 158 -8.56 -6.97 5.27
CA GLY A 158 -7.16 -7.36 5.34
C GLY A 158 -6.72 -7.70 6.77
N VAL A 159 -7.08 -6.87 7.76
CA VAL A 159 -6.80 -7.14 9.18
C VAL A 159 -7.47 -8.43 9.62
N PHE A 160 -8.74 -8.65 9.26
CA PHE A 160 -9.45 -9.88 9.57
C PHE A 160 -8.82 -11.12 8.92
N CYS A 161 -8.42 -11.05 7.65
CA CYS A 161 -7.72 -12.15 7.00
C CYS A 161 -6.34 -12.41 7.61
N SER A 162 -5.64 -11.36 8.04
CA SER A 162 -4.34 -11.49 8.72
C SER A 162 -4.46 -12.18 10.08
N THR A 163 -5.50 -11.87 10.87
CA THR A 163 -5.74 -12.58 12.14
C THR A 163 -6.14 -14.03 11.92
N LEU A 164 -6.84 -14.35 10.82
CA LEU A 164 -7.18 -15.73 10.47
C LEU A 164 -5.93 -16.59 10.22
N LEU A 165 -4.82 -16.03 9.72
CA LEU A 165 -3.57 -16.75 9.49
C LEU A 165 -2.89 -17.25 10.78
N ILE A 166 -3.26 -16.73 11.95
CA ILE A 166 -2.71 -17.17 13.24
C ILE A 166 -3.27 -18.55 13.63
N PHE A 167 -4.45 -18.91 13.13
CA PHE A 167 -5.10 -20.16 13.46
C PHE A 167 -4.62 -21.30 12.55
N SER A 168 -4.64 -22.51 13.09
CA SER A 168 -4.42 -23.72 12.28
C SER A 168 -5.64 -23.96 11.40
N LEU A 169 -5.53 -23.52 10.14
CA LEU A 169 -6.58 -23.64 9.13
C LEU A 169 -6.28 -24.81 8.18
N PRO A 170 -7.31 -25.47 7.62
CA PRO A 170 -7.10 -26.42 6.53
C PRO A 170 -6.52 -25.70 5.31
N THR A 171 -5.72 -26.42 4.52
CA THR A 171 -4.94 -25.87 3.39
C THR A 171 -5.79 -25.06 2.40
N ASP A 172 -6.99 -25.55 2.06
CA ASP A 172 -7.89 -24.87 1.12
C ASP A 172 -8.34 -23.49 1.65
N VAL A 173 -8.64 -23.41 2.95
CA VAL A 173 -9.05 -22.16 3.60
C VAL A 173 -7.86 -21.23 3.74
N LEU A 174 -6.68 -21.77 4.06
CA LEU A 174 -5.44 -21.00 4.14
C LEU A 174 -5.11 -20.32 2.80
N GLN A 175 -5.20 -21.06 1.69
CA GLN A 175 -5.00 -20.52 0.34
C GLN A 175 -6.01 -19.44 -0.02
N LEU A 176 -7.29 -19.61 0.35
CA LEU A 176 -8.32 -18.59 0.17
C LEU A 176 -8.02 -17.32 0.97
N VAL A 177 -7.56 -17.45 2.22
CA VAL A 177 -7.14 -16.31 3.05
C VAL A 177 -5.95 -15.58 2.42
N HIS A 178 -4.96 -16.31 1.90
CA HIS A 178 -3.84 -15.72 1.17
C HIS A 178 -4.26 -15.01 -0.12
N LEU A 179 -5.24 -15.56 -0.85
CA LEU A 179 -5.83 -14.90 -2.02
C LEU A 179 -6.52 -13.59 -1.62
N MET A 180 -7.34 -13.60 -0.57
CA MET A 180 -8.04 -12.41 -0.08
C MET A 180 -7.06 -11.33 0.39
N LEU A 181 -5.98 -11.70 1.09
CA LEU A 181 -4.94 -10.77 1.51
C LEU A 181 -4.22 -10.13 0.32
N ASN A 182 -3.89 -10.92 -0.71
CA ASN A 182 -3.28 -10.40 -1.94
C ASN A 182 -4.19 -9.36 -2.62
N LEU A 183 -5.49 -9.61 -2.67
CA LEU A 183 -6.47 -8.66 -3.23
C LEU A 183 -6.58 -7.41 -2.37
N CYS A 184 -6.64 -7.56 -1.04
CA CYS A 184 -6.70 -6.42 -0.12
C CYS A 184 -5.45 -5.54 -0.23
N SER A 185 -4.27 -6.14 -0.33
CA SER A 185 -3.00 -5.44 -0.53
C SER A 185 -3.00 -4.67 -1.86
N ALA A 186 -3.31 -5.34 -2.97
CA ALA A 186 -3.36 -4.72 -4.30
C ALA A 186 -4.36 -3.55 -4.35
N PHE A 187 -5.53 -3.71 -3.74
CA PHE A 187 -6.58 -2.69 -3.73
C PHE A 187 -6.21 -1.49 -2.86
N THR A 188 -5.62 -1.74 -1.69
CA THR A 188 -5.08 -0.69 -0.81
C THR A 188 -3.99 0.11 -1.52
N MET A 189 -3.07 -0.57 -2.22
CA MET A 189 -2.01 0.06 -3.01
C MET A 189 -2.58 0.95 -4.12
N LEU A 190 -3.52 0.42 -4.93
CA LEU A 190 -4.13 1.17 -6.04
C LEU A 190 -4.87 2.41 -5.55
N ILE A 191 -5.75 2.27 -4.57
CA ILE A 191 -6.52 3.40 -4.03
C ILE A 191 -5.58 4.45 -3.40
N SER A 192 -4.57 4.00 -2.66
CA SER A 192 -3.62 4.92 -2.02
C SER A 192 -2.79 5.70 -3.04
N MET A 193 -2.30 5.05 -4.10
CA MET A 193 -1.64 5.74 -5.21
C MET A 193 -2.55 6.77 -5.89
N VAL A 194 -3.79 6.40 -6.18
CA VAL A 194 -4.76 7.31 -6.81
C VAL A 194 -5.01 8.51 -5.90
N ASN A 195 -5.19 8.30 -4.59
CA ASN A 195 -5.40 9.38 -3.63
C ASN A 195 -4.20 10.32 -3.52
N ILE A 196 -2.97 9.78 -3.41
CA ILE A 196 -1.74 10.59 -3.35
C ILE A 196 -1.60 11.40 -4.65
N SER A 197 -1.79 10.78 -5.81
CA SER A 197 -1.61 11.47 -7.10
C SER A 197 -2.66 12.57 -7.38
N GLU A 198 -3.85 12.45 -6.78
CA GLU A 198 -4.87 13.51 -6.84
C GLU A 198 -4.62 14.64 -5.85
N MET A 199 -4.03 14.34 -4.69
CA MET A 199 -3.71 15.33 -3.66
C MET A 199 -2.47 16.14 -4.00
N LEU A 200 -1.48 15.52 -4.66
CA LEU A 200 -0.26 16.20 -5.06
C LEU A 200 -0.49 17.18 -6.22
N PRO A 201 0.21 18.32 -6.22
CA PRO A 201 0.18 19.24 -7.36
C PRO A 201 0.74 18.54 -8.61
N TYR A 202 0.29 18.98 -9.79
CA TYR A 202 0.58 18.30 -11.07
C TYR A 202 2.07 17.98 -11.30
N HIS A 203 2.94 18.92 -10.92
CA HIS A 203 4.39 18.79 -11.07
C HIS A 203 5.05 17.83 -10.06
N HIS A 204 4.34 17.37 -9.03
CA HIS A 204 4.84 16.41 -8.03
C HIS A 204 4.18 15.03 -8.12
N ARG A 205 3.26 14.79 -9.06
CA ARG A 205 2.59 13.49 -9.21
C ARG A 205 3.54 12.32 -9.47
N PHE A 206 4.72 12.58 -10.04
CA PHE A 206 5.74 11.55 -10.22
C PHE A 206 6.27 10.99 -8.88
N LEU A 207 6.16 11.78 -7.80
CA LEU A 207 6.58 11.38 -6.45
C LEU A 207 5.75 10.20 -5.94
N THR A 208 4.49 10.07 -6.35
CA THR A 208 3.64 8.92 -5.98
C THR A 208 4.28 7.59 -6.39
N VAL A 209 4.83 7.51 -7.61
CA VAL A 209 5.50 6.31 -8.09
C VAL A 209 6.79 6.07 -7.32
N ALA A 210 7.54 7.15 -7.02
CA ALA A 210 8.77 7.06 -6.23
C ALA A 210 8.51 6.56 -4.79
N ILE A 211 7.48 7.08 -4.13
CA ILE A 211 7.03 6.67 -2.79
C ILE A 211 6.65 5.19 -2.78
N TYR A 212 5.92 4.74 -3.80
CA TYR A 212 5.58 3.33 -3.93
C TYR A 212 6.81 2.43 -4.06
N MET A 213 7.71 2.74 -5.00
CA MET A 213 8.92 1.95 -5.23
C MET A 213 9.80 1.94 -3.97
N PHE A 214 9.87 3.07 -3.27
CA PHE A 214 10.56 3.18 -1.99
C PHE A 214 9.93 2.28 -0.92
N ALA A 215 8.61 2.32 -0.76
CA ALA A 215 7.90 1.47 0.20
C ALA A 215 8.13 -0.02 -0.10
N THR A 216 8.01 -0.44 -1.36
CA THR A 216 8.23 -1.84 -1.74
C THR A 216 9.67 -2.30 -1.47
N ILE A 217 10.67 -1.48 -1.79
CA ILE A 217 12.08 -1.83 -1.55
C ILE A 217 12.35 -1.92 -0.04
N LEU A 218 11.77 -1.01 0.74
CA LEU A 218 11.92 -1.00 2.19
C LEU A 218 11.28 -2.23 2.83
N ASP A 219 10.08 -2.61 2.41
CA ASP A 219 9.39 -3.80 2.91
C ASP A 219 10.11 -5.09 2.50
N ASP A 220 10.63 -5.19 1.29
CA ASP A 220 11.45 -6.32 0.86
C ASP A 220 12.70 -6.45 1.74
N ALA A 221 13.38 -5.34 2.04
CA ALA A 221 14.53 -5.35 2.95
C ALA A 221 14.15 -5.80 4.37
N ILE A 222 13.01 -5.35 4.89
CA ILE A 222 12.50 -5.76 6.20
C ILE A 222 12.14 -7.24 6.21
N ALA A 223 11.47 -7.74 5.16
CA ALA A 223 11.12 -9.16 5.04
C ALA A 223 12.37 -10.04 5.03
N VAL A 224 13.41 -9.65 4.28
CA VAL A 224 14.72 -10.33 4.25
C VAL A 224 15.36 -10.35 5.63
N ILE A 225 15.41 -9.21 6.33
CA ILE A 225 16.00 -9.11 7.67
C ILE A 225 15.21 -9.99 8.65
N ASN A 226 13.88 -9.88 8.66
CA ASN A 226 13.00 -10.62 9.56
C ASN A 226 13.15 -12.14 9.37
N LEU A 227 13.19 -12.62 8.13
CA LEU A 227 13.38 -14.04 7.84
C LEU A 227 14.79 -14.51 8.16
N THR A 228 15.81 -13.69 7.91
CA THR A 228 17.19 -14.01 8.28
C THR A 228 17.33 -14.15 9.80
N ILE A 229 16.77 -13.23 10.57
CA ILE A 229 16.74 -13.29 12.04
C ILE A 229 15.94 -14.51 12.49
N SER A 230 14.74 -14.73 11.96
CA SER A 230 13.87 -15.85 12.30
C SER A 230 14.58 -17.18 12.08
N ILE A 231 15.24 -17.38 10.94
CA ILE A 231 15.98 -18.62 10.69
C ILE A 231 17.20 -18.74 11.62
N SER A 232 17.96 -17.67 11.82
CA SER A 232 19.19 -17.72 12.63
C SER A 232 18.90 -18.00 14.11
N VAL A 233 17.77 -17.50 14.63
CA VAL A 233 17.36 -17.68 16.03
C VAL A 233 16.57 -18.97 16.24
N LEU A 234 15.70 -19.33 15.29
CA LEU A 234 14.79 -20.46 15.45
C LEU A 234 15.42 -21.80 15.01
N SER A 235 16.35 -21.80 14.06
CA SER A 235 17.03 -23.03 13.61
C SER A 235 17.76 -23.76 14.75
N PRO A 236 18.57 -23.09 15.60
CA PRO A 236 19.24 -23.77 16.72
C PRO A 236 18.25 -24.29 17.77
N LEU A 237 17.11 -23.62 17.97
CA LEU A 237 16.08 -24.04 18.92
C LEU A 237 15.33 -25.29 18.43
N LEU A 238 15.14 -25.42 17.11
CA LEU A 238 14.48 -26.57 16.50
C LEU A 238 15.41 -27.78 16.39
N ASP A 239 16.71 -27.57 16.17
CA ASP A 239 17.69 -28.67 16.16
C ASP A 239 17.74 -29.40 17.52
N ILE A 240 17.68 -28.67 18.64
CA ILE A 240 17.64 -29.23 20.00
C ILE A 240 16.39 -30.09 20.24
N SER A 241 15.29 -29.81 19.54
CA SER A 241 14.03 -30.56 19.65
C SER A 241 14.02 -31.86 18.84
N SER A 242 14.97 -32.04 17.92
CA SER A 242 14.97 -33.15 16.97
C SER A 242 15.84 -34.33 17.38
N GLU A 243 16.54 -34.26 18.52
CA GLU A 243 17.22 -35.43 19.09
C GLU A 243 16.17 -36.48 19.50
N PRO A 244 16.18 -37.67 18.87
CA PRO A 244 15.25 -38.73 19.20
C PRO A 244 15.61 -39.31 20.57
N PHE A 245 14.66 -39.27 21.50
CA PHE A 245 14.60 -40.21 22.62
C PHE A 245 14.18 -41.60 22.14
#